data_AF-A0A2M6XZ82-F1
#
_entry.id   AF-A0A2M6XZ82-F1
#
_cell.length_a   1.000
_cell.length_b   1.000
_cell.length_c   1.000
_cell.angle_alpha   90.00
_cell.angle_beta   90.00
_cell.angle_gamma   90.00
#
_symmetry.space_group_name_H-M   'P 1'
#
loop_
_entity.id
_entity.type
_entity.pdbx_description
1 polymer ?
#
loop_
_entity_poly.entity_id
_entity_poly.type
_entity_poly.pdbx_seq_one_letter_code
_entity_poly.pdbx_strand_id
1 'polypeptide(L)'
;MNDNDETNNCSLVIRLYYNGNGILLTGDANSEIEREMLSHFQSGLQSDILKVGHHGSRTSTSDAFLARVRPDYAFISVGINNKYGHPHRETIDRLVNAGARIYMTTAGTQSFTIPAPDKDAPGPAKVIIAEEPAVTAENLSEGQFSPMTLTWDPAALENINLPVLDQLKAKAASGQLEE
;
A
#
# COMPACT_ATOMS: atom_id res chain seq x y z
N MET A 1 0.53 19.71 19.68
CA MET A 1 0.97 18.51 18.94
C MET A 1 0.48 17.32 19.74
N ASN A 2 -0.18 16.35 19.11
CA ASN A 2 -0.75 15.20 19.82
C ASN A 2 0.35 14.14 20.02
N ASP A 3 0.47 13.61 21.23
CA ASP A 3 1.51 12.64 21.66
C ASP A 3 1.68 11.41 20.74
N ASN A 4 0.64 11.08 19.96
CA ASN A 4 0.67 9.99 18.97
C ASN A 4 1.58 10.28 17.77
N ASP A 5 1.68 11.53 17.32
CA ASP A 5 2.56 11.91 16.21
C ASP A 5 4.03 11.77 16.60
N GLU A 6 4.38 12.11 17.84
CA GLU A 6 5.73 11.94 18.39
C GLU A 6 6.13 10.46 18.51
N THR A 7 5.20 9.60 18.94
CA THR A 7 5.47 8.15 19.08
C THR A 7 5.64 7.47 17.72
N ASN A 8 4.81 7.85 16.73
CA ASN A 8 4.92 7.33 15.36
C ASN A 8 6.23 7.74 14.69
N ASN A 9 6.73 8.93 15.01
CA ASN A 9 8.03 9.44 14.53
C ASN A 9 9.23 8.71 15.12
N CYS A 10 9.04 7.90 16.17
CA CYS A 10 10.04 6.95 16.67
C CYS A 10 10.06 5.62 15.90
N SER A 11 9.31 5.50 14.78
CA SER A 11 9.32 4.31 13.95
C SER A 11 10.72 3.99 13.43
N LEU A 12 11.19 2.77 13.69
CA LEU A 12 12.40 2.25 13.06
C LEU A 12 12.09 1.91 11.60
N VAL A 13 12.71 2.66 10.68
CA VAL A 13 12.66 2.35 9.25
C VAL A 13 13.78 1.36 8.92
N ILE A 14 13.43 0.27 8.23
CA ILE A 14 14.37 -0.77 7.81
C ILE A 14 14.29 -0.91 6.30
N ARG A 15 15.44 -0.85 5.62
CA ARG A 15 15.56 -1.29 4.23
C ARG A 15 16.41 -2.55 4.17
N LEU A 16 15.86 -3.59 3.56
CA LEU A 16 16.56 -4.82 3.23
C LEU A 16 16.82 -4.84 1.72
N TYR A 17 18.03 -5.20 1.31
CA TYR A 17 18.36 -5.42 -0.10
C TYR A 17 18.81 -6.86 -0.27
N TYR A 18 18.12 -7.61 -1.12
CA TYR A 18 18.40 -9.02 -1.35
C TYR A 18 18.16 -9.42 -2.80
N ASN A 19 19.13 -10.11 -3.39
CA ASN A 19 19.10 -10.60 -4.77
C ASN A 19 18.61 -9.55 -5.79
N GLY A 20 19.10 -8.31 -5.62
CA GLY A 20 18.78 -7.19 -6.49
C GLY A 20 17.44 -6.49 -6.24
N ASN A 21 16.71 -6.89 -5.18
CA ASN A 21 15.43 -6.31 -4.81
C ASN A 21 15.53 -5.55 -3.48
N GLY A 22 14.92 -4.37 -3.42
CA GLY A 22 14.78 -3.58 -2.20
C GLY A 22 13.42 -3.80 -1.52
N ILE A 23 13.44 -3.99 -0.21
CA ILE A 23 12.26 -4.04 0.65
C ILE A 23 12.36 -2.89 1.64
N LEU A 24 11.37 -2.02 1.70
CA LEU A 24 11.30 -0.91 2.65
C LEU A 24 10.17 -1.11 3.65
N LEU A 25 10.52 -1.18 4.93
CA LEU A 25 9.60 -1.28 6.05
C LEU A 25 9.61 0.05 6.81
N THR A 26 8.54 0.83 6.69
CA THR A 26 8.51 2.20 7.23
C THR A 26 7.84 2.33 8.59
N GLY A 27 7.31 1.23 9.15
CA GLY A 27 6.49 1.28 10.37
C GLY A 27 5.32 2.26 10.20
N ASP A 28 5.16 3.14 11.19
CA ASP A 28 4.13 4.18 11.20
C ASP A 28 4.71 5.59 10.94
N ALA A 29 5.88 5.65 10.29
CA ALA A 29 6.49 6.90 9.85
C ALA A 29 5.48 7.77 9.07
N ASN A 30 5.36 9.02 9.51
CA ASN A 30 4.56 10.03 8.82
C ASN A 30 5.41 10.81 7.82
N SER A 31 4.78 11.76 7.12
CA SER A 31 5.46 12.57 6.10
C SER A 31 6.61 13.45 6.62
N GLU A 32 6.73 13.68 7.93
CA GLU A 32 7.90 14.34 8.52
C GLU A 32 9.13 13.42 8.45
N ILE A 33 9.00 12.18 8.94
CA ILE A 33 10.06 11.17 8.83
C ILE A 33 10.37 10.84 7.37
N GLU A 34 9.38 10.83 6.48
CA GLU A 34 9.63 10.67 5.04
C GLU A 34 10.51 11.76 4.47
N ARG A 35 10.32 13.01 4.91
CA ARG A 35 11.12 14.14 4.45
C ARG A 35 12.57 14.02 4.92
N GLU A 36 12.77 13.62 6.17
CA GLU A 36 14.10 13.31 6.70
C GLU A 36 14.75 12.13 5.94
N MET A 37 13.97 11.09 5.62
CA MET A 37 14.50 10.01 4.80
C MET A 37 14.93 10.49 3.42
N LEU A 38 14.12 11.34 2.78
CA LEU A 38 14.41 11.88 1.45
C LEU A 38 15.65 12.78 1.44
N SER A 39 15.91 13.53 2.51
CA SER A 39 17.07 14.40 2.66
C SER A 39 18.37 13.59 2.88
N HIS A 40 18.29 12.50 3.65
CA HIS A 40 19.47 11.73 4.06
C HIS A 40 19.80 10.54 3.15
N PHE A 41 18.81 9.85 2.59
CA PHE A 41 19.01 8.53 2.00
C PHE A 41 18.85 8.48 0.47
N GLN A 42 18.76 9.62 -0.22
CA GLN A 42 18.75 9.76 -1.69
C GLN A 42 18.28 8.52 -2.48
N SER A 43 19.15 7.90 -3.29
CA SER A 43 18.87 6.66 -4.06
C SER A 43 18.78 5.41 -3.19
N GLY A 44 19.25 5.47 -1.96
CA GLY A 44 19.17 4.42 -0.95
C GLY A 44 17.75 4.11 -0.47
N LEU A 45 16.71 4.80 -0.96
CA LEU A 45 15.31 4.50 -0.67
C LEU A 45 14.60 3.70 -1.77
N GLN A 46 15.20 3.52 -2.95
CA GLN A 46 14.56 2.74 -4.00
C GLN A 46 14.34 1.30 -3.55
N SER A 47 13.09 0.84 -3.62
CA SER A 47 12.66 -0.48 -3.17
C SER A 47 11.45 -0.94 -3.97
N ASP A 48 11.52 -2.17 -4.49
CA ASP A 48 10.47 -2.80 -5.28
C ASP A 48 9.26 -3.19 -4.40
N ILE A 49 9.52 -3.45 -3.10
CA ILE A 49 8.50 -3.79 -2.12
C ILE A 49 8.46 -2.71 -1.04
N LEU A 50 7.27 -2.13 -0.82
CA LEU A 50 6.99 -1.17 0.24
C LEU A 50 5.96 -1.73 1.21
N LYS A 51 6.30 -1.82 2.49
CA LYS A 51 5.30 -1.87 3.56
C LYS A 51 4.84 -0.42 3.81
N VAL A 52 3.60 -0.13 3.41
CA VAL A 52 3.00 1.20 3.48
C VAL A 52 2.97 1.70 4.91
N GLY A 53 3.34 2.97 5.07
CA GLY A 53 3.44 3.64 6.35
C GLY A 53 2.09 3.80 7.03
N HIS A 54 2.07 3.62 8.35
CA HIS A 54 0.96 4.00 9.21
C HIS A 54 -0.39 3.45 8.73
N HIS A 55 -0.40 2.16 8.38
CA HIS A 55 -1.58 1.44 7.91
C HIS A 55 -2.28 2.05 6.69
N GLY A 56 -1.62 2.95 5.94
CA GLY A 56 -2.24 3.71 4.86
C GLY A 56 -2.92 5.00 5.31
N SER A 57 -2.45 5.62 6.41
CA SER A 57 -2.88 6.96 6.81
C SER A 57 -2.66 7.99 5.71
N ARG A 58 -3.53 9.01 5.62
CA ARG A 58 -3.37 10.13 4.69
C ARG A 58 -2.12 10.96 4.99
N THR A 59 -1.64 10.93 6.24
CA THR A 59 -0.45 11.65 6.74
C THR A 59 0.87 10.92 6.49
N SER A 60 0.84 9.79 5.79
CA SER A 60 2.01 9.00 5.39
C SER A 60 1.94 8.69 3.89
N THR A 61 3.01 8.13 3.37
CA THR A 61 3.21 7.66 1.99
C THR A 61 3.00 8.79 0.97
N SER A 62 3.68 9.91 1.18
CA SER A 62 3.57 11.11 0.33
C SER A 62 4.02 10.86 -1.13
N ASP A 63 3.55 11.68 -2.06
CA ASP A 63 3.94 11.59 -3.48
C ASP A 63 5.46 11.72 -3.66
N ALA A 64 6.09 12.67 -2.96
CA ALA A 64 7.54 12.86 -3.01
C ALA A 64 8.30 11.62 -2.51
N PHE A 65 7.75 10.93 -1.51
CA PHE A 65 8.30 9.68 -1.00
C PHE A 65 8.15 8.55 -2.03
N LEU A 66 6.95 8.36 -2.59
CA LEU A 66 6.68 7.33 -3.60
C LEU A 66 7.50 7.54 -4.88
N ALA A 67 7.67 8.79 -5.33
CA ALA A 67 8.51 9.13 -6.47
C ALA A 67 9.98 8.71 -6.27
N ARG A 68 10.45 8.65 -5.02
CA ARG A 68 11.80 8.16 -4.71
C ARG A 68 11.85 6.65 -4.50
N VAL A 69 10.89 6.08 -3.77
CA VAL A 69 10.87 4.65 -3.45
C VAL A 69 10.60 3.81 -4.70
N ARG A 70 9.66 4.25 -5.56
CA ARG A 70 9.22 3.58 -6.80
C ARG A 70 8.88 2.10 -6.59
N PRO A 71 7.92 1.77 -5.72
CA PRO A 71 7.58 0.38 -5.44
C PRO A 71 6.72 -0.22 -6.55
N ASP A 72 7.03 -1.47 -6.91
CA ASP A 72 6.16 -2.30 -7.74
C ASP A 72 5.02 -2.90 -6.91
N TYR A 73 5.28 -3.18 -5.62
CA TYR A 73 4.36 -3.82 -4.69
C TYR A 73 4.24 -3.02 -3.39
N ALA A 74 3.00 -2.72 -3.00
CA ALA A 74 2.67 -1.99 -1.77
C ALA A 74 1.80 -2.84 -0.84
N PHE A 75 2.30 -3.14 0.35
CA PHE A 75 1.60 -3.91 1.36
C PHE A 75 1.07 -3.00 2.46
N ILE A 76 -0.24 -3.04 2.71
CA ILE A 76 -0.90 -2.29 3.78
C ILE A 76 -1.32 -3.27 4.86
N SER A 77 -0.64 -3.21 6.02
CA SER A 77 -1.13 -3.91 7.21
C SER A 77 -2.26 -3.07 7.79
N VAL A 78 -3.49 -3.58 7.73
CA VAL A 78 -4.70 -2.91 8.22
C VAL A 78 -5.75 -3.95 8.60
N GLY A 79 -6.56 -3.64 9.61
CA GLY A 79 -7.61 -4.51 10.13
C GLY A 79 -8.99 -4.20 9.53
N ILE A 80 -9.82 -5.24 9.40
CA ILE A 80 -11.18 -5.19 8.80
C ILE A 80 -12.09 -4.17 9.52
N ASN A 81 -11.93 -3.99 10.83
CA ASN A 81 -12.76 -3.11 11.67
C ASN A 81 -11.95 -1.96 12.28
N ASN A 82 -10.96 -1.42 11.55
CA ASN A 82 -10.18 -0.31 12.10
C ASN A 82 -11.05 0.95 12.24
N LYS A 83 -10.97 1.59 13.40
CA LYS A 83 -11.79 2.77 13.73
C LYS A 83 -11.21 4.08 13.18
N TYR A 84 -9.98 4.05 12.67
CA TYR A 84 -9.26 5.21 12.16
C TYR A 84 -9.58 5.55 10.71
N GLY A 85 -10.34 4.68 10.02
CA GLY A 85 -10.70 4.87 8.61
C GLY A 85 -9.55 4.60 7.64
N HIS A 86 -8.53 3.83 8.07
CA HIS A 86 -7.43 3.39 7.22
C HIS A 86 -7.83 2.21 6.32
N PRO A 87 -7.19 2.01 5.16
CA PRO A 87 -6.37 3.00 4.48
C PRO A 87 -7.24 4.17 3.98
N HIS A 88 -6.66 5.36 3.98
CA HIS A 88 -7.31 6.53 3.41
C HIS A 88 -7.27 6.48 1.88
N ARG A 89 -8.33 6.98 1.23
CA ARG A 89 -8.44 6.98 -0.23
C ARG A 89 -7.29 7.74 -0.89
N GLU A 90 -6.88 8.85 -0.32
CA GLU A 90 -5.75 9.66 -0.78
C GLU A 90 -4.45 8.86 -0.83
N THR A 91 -4.26 7.91 0.10
CA THR A 91 -3.07 7.04 0.09
C THR A 91 -3.17 5.96 -0.97
N ILE A 92 -4.37 5.38 -1.17
CA ILE A 92 -4.61 4.42 -2.27
C ILE A 92 -4.38 5.08 -3.62
N ASP A 93 -4.95 6.27 -3.84
CA ASP A 93 -4.82 7.00 -5.11
C ASP A 93 -3.35 7.32 -5.41
N ARG A 94 -2.57 7.74 -4.41
CA ARG A 94 -1.11 7.96 -4.55
C ARG A 94 -0.35 6.70 -4.94
N LEU A 95 -0.66 5.56 -4.32
CA LEU A 95 -0.03 4.27 -4.62
C LEU A 95 -0.36 3.80 -6.04
N VAL A 96 -1.63 3.93 -6.46
CA VAL A 96 -2.07 3.61 -7.83
C VAL A 96 -1.38 4.52 -8.85
N ASN A 97 -1.33 5.83 -8.59
CA ASN A 97 -0.64 6.79 -9.46
C ASN A 97 0.86 6.54 -9.55
N ALA A 98 1.47 5.98 -8.50
CA ALA A 98 2.86 5.54 -8.50
C ALA A 98 3.08 4.21 -9.26
N GLY A 99 2.01 3.55 -9.73
CA GLY A 99 2.07 2.29 -10.45
C GLY A 99 2.18 1.04 -9.57
N ALA A 100 2.01 1.18 -8.25
CA ALA A 100 2.17 0.08 -7.31
C ALA A 100 0.95 -0.85 -7.28
N ARG A 101 1.19 -2.16 -7.21
CA ARG A 101 0.14 -3.17 -6.94
C ARG A 101 -0.12 -3.26 -5.44
N ILE A 102 -1.38 -3.19 -5.02
CA ILE A 102 -1.73 -3.03 -3.60
C ILE A 102 -2.25 -4.34 -2.98
N TYR A 103 -1.66 -4.72 -1.85
CA TYR A 103 -1.97 -5.92 -1.06
C TYR A 103 -2.29 -5.54 0.38
N MET A 104 -3.30 -6.18 0.97
CA MET A 104 -3.83 -5.76 2.29
C MET A 104 -4.08 -6.94 3.19
N THR A 105 -3.76 -6.81 4.48
CA THR A 105 -3.96 -7.90 5.45
C THR A 105 -5.42 -8.19 5.78
N THR A 106 -6.35 -7.33 5.34
CA THR A 106 -7.79 -7.61 5.36
C THR A 106 -8.17 -8.78 4.46
N ALA A 107 -7.37 -9.07 3.44
CA ALA A 107 -7.51 -10.24 2.57
C ALA A 107 -6.79 -11.48 3.12
N GLY A 108 -6.32 -11.45 4.37
CA GLY A 108 -5.53 -12.51 5.00
C GLY A 108 -4.02 -12.24 4.98
N THR A 109 -3.22 -13.24 5.33
CA THR A 109 -1.76 -13.13 5.31
C THR A 109 -1.25 -12.82 3.91
N GLN A 110 -0.44 -11.79 3.78
CA GLN A 110 0.20 -11.42 2.52
C GLN A 110 1.66 -11.89 2.53
N SER A 111 2.06 -12.62 1.50
CA SER A 111 3.37 -13.24 1.42
C SER A 111 4.01 -12.96 0.05
N PHE A 112 5.31 -12.69 0.05
CA PHE A 112 6.13 -12.64 -1.16
C PHE A 112 7.40 -13.46 -0.94
N THR A 113 8.00 -13.91 -2.02
CA THR A 113 9.25 -14.67 -2.04
C THR A 113 10.22 -13.98 -2.99
N ILE A 114 11.44 -13.75 -2.52
CA ILE A 114 12.57 -13.42 -3.39
C ILE A 114 13.41 -14.69 -3.48
N PRO A 115 13.48 -15.34 -4.66
CA PRO A 115 14.31 -16.52 -4.85
C PRO A 115 15.77 -16.26 -4.50
N ALA A 116 16.50 -17.31 -4.14
CA ALA A 116 17.95 -17.22 -3.98
C ALA A 116 18.62 -16.82 -5.32
N PRO A 117 19.79 -16.16 -5.28
CA PRO A 117 20.55 -15.87 -6.48
C PRO A 117 20.82 -17.15 -7.28
N ASP A 118 20.40 -17.16 -8.53
CA ASP A 118 20.76 -18.19 -9.49
C ASP A 118 21.99 -17.72 -10.25
N LYS A 119 23.06 -18.51 -10.17
CA LYS A 119 24.35 -18.23 -10.81
C LYS A 119 24.27 -18.20 -12.34
N ASP A 120 23.25 -18.86 -12.90
CA ASP A 120 23.07 -19.03 -14.34
C ASP A 120 21.98 -18.09 -14.90
N ALA A 121 21.22 -17.40 -14.03
CA ALA A 121 20.19 -16.45 -14.44
C ALA A 121 20.77 -15.02 -14.59
N PRO A 122 20.48 -14.32 -15.70
CA PRO A 122 20.90 -12.94 -15.85
C PRO A 122 20.03 -12.00 -15.01
N GLY A 123 20.61 -11.39 -13.97
CA GLY A 123 20.03 -10.25 -13.26
C GLY A 123 19.31 -10.58 -11.95
N PRO A 124 18.61 -9.59 -11.36
CA PRO A 124 17.89 -9.77 -10.09
C PRO A 124 16.80 -10.84 -10.23
N ALA A 125 16.59 -11.65 -9.18
CA ALA A 125 15.46 -12.56 -9.20
C ALA A 125 14.15 -11.79 -9.15
N LYS A 126 13.18 -12.24 -9.95
CA LYS A 126 11.83 -11.68 -9.93
C LYS A 126 11.16 -12.00 -8.59
N VAL A 127 10.55 -10.99 -7.96
CA VAL A 127 9.67 -11.19 -6.79
C VAL A 127 8.49 -12.07 -7.20
N ILE A 128 8.23 -13.12 -6.42
CA ILE A 128 7.07 -13.98 -6.56
C ILE A 128 6.08 -13.60 -5.46
N ILE A 129 4.88 -13.17 -5.84
CA ILE A 129 3.78 -12.95 -4.91
C ILE A 129 3.07 -14.29 -4.72
N ALA A 130 2.83 -14.70 -3.48
CA ALA A 130 2.06 -15.90 -3.21
C ALA A 130 0.59 -15.63 -3.61
N GLU A 131 0.14 -16.22 -4.71
CA GLU A 131 -1.27 -16.19 -5.10
C GLU A 131 -1.98 -17.40 -4.51
N GLU A 132 -2.87 -17.22 -3.53
CA GLU A 132 -3.92 -18.20 -3.18
C GLU A 132 -5.11 -17.55 -2.42
N PRO A 133 -6.33 -17.57 -2.98
CA PRO A 133 -6.65 -17.27 -4.37
C PRO A 133 -6.79 -15.76 -4.58
N ALA A 134 -6.53 -15.28 -5.79
CA ALA A 134 -7.18 -14.07 -6.25
C ALA A 134 -8.69 -14.33 -6.23
N VAL A 135 -9.46 -13.55 -5.46
CA VAL A 135 -10.90 -13.50 -5.67
C VAL A 135 -11.09 -12.96 -7.09
N THR A 136 -11.46 -13.84 -8.02
CA THR A 136 -11.80 -13.44 -9.39
C THR A 136 -13.22 -12.85 -9.40
N ALA A 137 -13.51 -12.00 -10.39
CA ALA A 137 -14.81 -11.34 -10.58
C ALA A 137 -16.01 -12.31 -10.67
N GLU A 138 -15.77 -13.61 -10.83
CA GLU A 138 -16.79 -14.66 -10.87
C GLU A 138 -17.42 -14.94 -9.50
N ASN A 139 -16.82 -14.45 -8.39
CA ASN A 139 -17.35 -14.61 -7.03
C ASN A 139 -18.06 -13.36 -6.46
N LEU A 140 -18.40 -12.37 -7.30
CA LEU A 140 -19.13 -11.16 -6.88
C LEU A 140 -20.33 -10.88 -7.80
N SER A 141 -21.37 -11.71 -7.72
CA SER A 141 -22.76 -11.30 -7.98
C SER A 141 -23.42 -11.09 -6.60
N GLU A 142 -24.08 -10.00 -6.24
CA GLU A 142 -24.76 -8.93 -6.95
C GLU A 142 -24.66 -7.64 -6.11
N GLY A 143 -24.80 -6.47 -6.73
CA GLY A 143 -25.02 -5.21 -5.97
C GLY A 143 -24.60 -3.96 -6.72
N GLN A 144 -25.48 -3.48 -7.60
CA GLN A 144 -25.34 -2.26 -8.40
C GLN A 144 -25.11 -1.01 -7.53
N PHE A 145 -24.17 -0.15 -7.93
CA PHE A 145 -24.01 1.21 -7.43
C PHE A 145 -24.17 2.25 -8.55
N SER A 146 -25.02 3.24 -8.30
CA SER A 146 -24.91 4.63 -8.79
C SER A 146 -25.89 5.52 -8.01
N PRO A 147 -25.64 6.84 -7.84
CA PRO A 147 -24.87 7.69 -8.74
C PRO A 147 -23.69 8.46 -8.09
N MET A 148 -22.55 8.51 -8.78
CA MET A 148 -21.54 9.57 -8.66
C MET A 148 -21.29 10.16 -10.04
N THR A 149 -21.45 11.47 -10.20
CA THR A 149 -20.69 12.19 -11.25
C THR A 149 -19.28 12.43 -10.73
N LEU A 150 -18.46 11.39 -10.87
CA LEU A 150 -17.02 11.47 -11.10
C LEU A 150 -16.80 10.54 -12.29
N THR A 151 -16.27 11.07 -13.39
CA THR A 151 -15.99 10.27 -14.58
C THR A 151 -15.02 9.16 -14.20
N TRP A 152 -15.59 7.95 -14.13
CA TRP A 152 -14.99 6.71 -13.69
C TRP A 152 -14.16 6.14 -14.84
N ASP A 153 -12.86 5.91 -14.60
CA ASP A 153 -12.01 5.14 -15.52
C ASP A 153 -11.87 3.71 -14.96
N PRO A 154 -12.50 2.71 -15.62
CA PRO A 154 -12.43 1.31 -15.20
C PRO A 154 -11.00 0.74 -15.15
N ALA A 155 -10.05 1.31 -15.90
CA ALA A 155 -8.68 0.79 -15.98
C ALA A 155 -7.88 0.98 -14.68
N ALA A 156 -8.27 1.92 -13.80
CA ALA A 156 -7.53 2.23 -12.58
C ALA A 156 -7.75 1.20 -11.44
N LEU A 157 -8.66 0.24 -11.60
CA LEU A 157 -9.10 -0.68 -10.54
C LEU A 157 -8.60 -2.12 -10.70
N GLU A 158 -7.85 -2.44 -11.77
CA GLU A 158 -7.35 -3.80 -12.01
C GLU A 158 -6.22 -4.24 -11.04
N ASN A 159 -5.63 -3.30 -10.29
CA ASN A 159 -4.41 -3.52 -9.50
C ASN A 159 -4.61 -3.59 -7.97
N ILE A 160 -5.85 -3.69 -7.48
CA ILE A 160 -6.19 -3.73 -6.06
C ILE A 160 -6.81 -5.08 -5.69
N ASN A 161 -6.32 -5.73 -4.63
CA ASN A 161 -6.99 -6.91 -4.08
C ASN A 161 -8.33 -6.52 -3.40
N LEU A 162 -9.42 -7.17 -3.80
CA LEU A 162 -10.80 -6.68 -3.81
C LEU A 162 -11.57 -6.50 -2.47
N PRO A 163 -11.19 -7.03 -1.29
CA PRO A 163 -12.00 -6.86 -0.07
C PRO A 163 -12.21 -5.41 0.41
N VAL A 164 -11.36 -4.47 0.00
CA VAL A 164 -11.50 -3.04 0.35
C VAL A 164 -12.53 -2.32 -0.50
N LEU A 165 -12.78 -2.77 -1.74
CA LEU A 165 -13.85 -2.22 -2.56
C LEU A 165 -15.20 -2.40 -1.88
N ASP A 166 -15.41 -3.54 -1.21
CA ASP A 166 -16.65 -3.85 -0.51
C ASP A 166 -16.81 -3.05 0.81
N GLN A 167 -15.71 -2.71 1.48
CA GLN A 167 -15.74 -1.82 2.65
C GLN A 167 -16.01 -0.36 2.28
N LEU A 168 -15.45 0.13 1.16
CA LEU A 168 -15.74 1.46 0.63
C LEU A 168 -17.22 1.59 0.22
N LYS A 169 -17.79 0.52 -0.35
CA LYS A 169 -19.23 0.42 -0.67
C LYS A 169 -20.11 0.44 0.60
N ALA A 170 -19.74 -0.31 1.64
CA ALA A 170 -20.52 -0.39 2.88
C ALA A 170 -20.57 0.95 3.64
N LYS A 171 -19.48 1.72 3.62
CA LYS A 171 -19.40 3.04 4.28
C LYS A 171 -20.16 4.13 3.52
N ALA A 172 -20.27 4.02 2.19
CA ALA A 172 -21.14 4.89 1.38
C ALA A 172 -22.64 4.61 1.59
N ALA A 173 -23.00 3.36 1.93
CA ALA A 173 -24.38 2.96 2.19
C ALA A 173 -24.88 3.30 3.60
N SER A 174 -24.00 3.53 4.58
CA SER A 174 -24.39 3.78 5.98
C SER A 174 -24.72 5.24 6.31
N GLY A 175 -24.58 6.18 5.36
CA GLY A 175 -24.98 7.58 5.54
C GLY A 175 -24.24 8.34 6.65
N GLN A 176 -23.16 7.78 7.21
CA GLN A 176 -22.37 8.44 8.25
C GLN A 176 -21.30 9.33 7.60
N LEU A 177 -21.77 10.46 7.07
CA LEU A 177 -20.98 11.64 6.76
C LEU A 177 -21.44 12.76 7.70
N GLU A 178 -21.07 12.70 8.99
CA GLU A 178 -21.08 13.89 9.85
C GLU A 178 -19.86 13.88 10.78
N GLU A 179 -19.13 15.01 10.72
CA GLU A 179 -17.98 15.55 11.49
C GLU A 179 -16.78 14.66 11.86
#